data_AF-A0AAW0NQZ3-F1
#
_entry.id   AF-A0AAW0NQZ3-F1
#
_cell.length_a   1.000
_cell.length_b   1.000
_cell.length_c   1.000
_cell.angle_alpha   90.00
_cell.angle_beta   90.00
_cell.angle_gamma   90.00
#
_symmetry.space_group_name_H-M   'P 1'
#
loop_
_entity.id
_entity.type
_entity.pdbx_description
1 polymer ?
#
loop_
_entity_poly.entity_id
_entity_poly.type
_entity_poly.pdbx_seq_one_letter_code
_entity_poly.pdbx_strand_id
1 'polypeptide(L)'
;MDGAVPVHGPLRAAADFGGERKRGLSDGECCDGPRNHQDQRCTRDECDTYFRVCLKEYQTEVTTSGPCTFGSAATQVLGGNMFSFQGTKSNPNKLDEAGKILIPFQFAWLRTFSLIVEAWDWDNSTQNNNDEELLIERGTHTGMINPGDSWQTFTIDGTTARIVYRIRVRCDENYYGNKCNKLCVPRDDYFGHYRCEPSGAQVCLEGWMGSDCKTAICKQGCNLLHGSCSVPGNASVTTAGRDSFVMSACSIRDVSTGPAASPGSATVRGTGEACSVKKLLPAEDSFTAVLSEQSFGHLIPGAASS
;
A
#
# COMPACT_ATOMS: atom_id res chain seq x y z
N MET A 1 -21.10 16.89 0.18
CA MET A 1 -19.74 17.46 0.04
C MET A 1 -18.83 16.30 -0.23
N ASP A 2 -18.72 15.88 -1.49
CA ASP A 2 -17.77 14.84 -1.90
C ASP A 2 -16.37 15.44 -1.81
N GLY A 3 -15.75 15.32 -0.64
CA GLY A 3 -14.35 15.62 -0.47
C GLY A 3 -13.57 14.60 -1.29
N ALA A 4 -13.15 15.01 -2.49
CA ALA A 4 -12.23 14.22 -3.29
C ALA A 4 -11.00 13.93 -2.42
N VAL A 5 -10.81 12.66 -2.05
CA VAL A 5 -9.62 12.24 -1.31
C VAL A 5 -8.42 12.56 -2.21
N PRO A 6 -7.48 13.40 -1.76
CA PRO A 6 -6.30 13.72 -2.56
C PRO A 6 -5.58 12.42 -2.89
N VAL A 7 -5.17 12.27 -4.14
CA VAL A 7 -4.44 11.09 -4.62
C VAL A 7 -2.96 11.30 -4.29
N HIS A 8 -2.21 10.21 -4.12
CA HIS A 8 -0.83 10.29 -3.68
C HIS A 8 -0.05 9.13 -4.31
N GLY A 9 1.04 9.42 -5.02
CA GLY A 9 1.94 8.42 -5.58
C GLY A 9 3.07 9.04 -6.40
N PRO A 10 4.30 8.50 -6.36
CA PRO A 10 5.38 8.92 -7.24
C PRO A 10 5.51 8.01 -8.48
N LEU A 11 5.64 8.62 -9.66
CA LEU A 11 6.35 7.96 -10.76
C LEU A 11 7.84 7.94 -10.40
N ARG A 12 8.46 6.76 -10.49
CA ARG A 12 9.91 6.59 -10.35
C ARG A 12 10.51 6.29 -11.72
N ALA A 13 11.56 7.02 -12.09
CA ALA A 13 12.37 6.73 -13.27
C ALA A 13 13.83 6.53 -12.83
N ALA A 14 14.55 5.62 -13.49
CA ALA A 14 16.00 5.49 -13.38
C ALA A 14 16.59 5.27 -14.78
N ALA A 15 17.63 5.99 -15.15
CA ALA A 15 18.22 5.94 -16.49
C ALA A 15 19.67 5.48 -16.45
N ASP A 16 20.03 4.50 -17.27
CA ASP A 16 21.37 4.09 -17.69
C ASP A 16 21.75 4.81 -19.01
N PHE A 17 22.98 5.31 -19.14
CA PHE A 17 23.43 6.07 -20.31
C PHE A 17 24.61 5.40 -21.03
N GLY A 18 24.44 5.06 -22.30
CA GLY A 18 25.48 4.39 -23.06
C GLY A 18 25.50 4.85 -24.51
N GLY A 19 26.27 5.90 -24.80
CA GLY A 19 26.53 6.35 -26.17
C GLY A 19 27.82 5.76 -26.75
N GLU A 20 27.73 5.14 -27.93
CA GLU A 20 28.92 4.72 -28.67
C GLU A 20 29.43 5.90 -29.53
N ARG A 21 30.44 6.61 -29.01
CA ARG A 21 31.35 7.53 -29.74
C ARG A 21 30.79 8.83 -30.35
N LYS A 22 29.98 9.62 -29.64
CA LYS A 22 29.85 11.06 -29.96
C LYS A 22 29.86 11.90 -28.68
N ARG A 23 30.96 12.61 -28.46
CA ARG A 23 31.13 13.62 -27.39
C ARG A 23 30.49 14.93 -27.83
N GLY A 24 29.22 14.88 -28.22
CA GLY A 24 28.59 15.96 -28.94
C GLY A 24 27.16 16.20 -28.51
N LEU A 25 26.69 17.38 -28.85
CA LEU A 25 25.35 17.88 -28.61
C LEU A 25 24.44 17.47 -29.79
N SER A 26 23.15 17.69 -29.65
CA SER A 26 22.11 17.32 -30.63
C SER A 26 22.20 18.14 -31.92
N ASP A 27 22.78 19.34 -31.86
CA ASP A 27 23.11 20.19 -33.01
C ASP A 27 24.41 19.76 -33.74
N GLY A 28 25.14 18.83 -33.13
CA GLY A 28 26.41 18.30 -33.62
C GLY A 28 27.65 19.00 -33.06
N GLU A 29 27.52 20.05 -32.25
CA GLU A 29 28.66 20.68 -31.60
C GLU A 29 29.25 19.80 -30.49
N CYS A 30 30.40 20.19 -29.95
CA CYS A 30 30.98 19.52 -28.80
C CYS A 30 30.32 20.02 -27.52
N CYS A 31 30.15 19.14 -26.53
CA CYS A 31 29.73 19.53 -25.18
C CYS A 31 30.67 20.61 -24.64
N ASP A 32 31.95 20.27 -24.57
CA ASP A 32 32.97 21.17 -24.03
C ASP A 32 34.09 21.49 -25.02
N GLY A 33 34.34 22.79 -25.14
CA GLY A 33 35.46 23.35 -25.89
C GLY A 33 35.35 23.20 -27.41
N PRO A 34 36.30 23.80 -28.16
CA PRO A 34 36.24 23.82 -29.62
C PRO A 34 36.68 22.48 -30.21
N ARG A 35 36.12 22.09 -31.37
CA ARG A 35 36.63 20.95 -32.15
C ARG A 35 38.12 21.12 -32.45
N ASN A 36 38.86 20.01 -32.37
CA ASN A 36 40.25 19.99 -32.78
C ASN A 36 40.35 20.22 -34.30
N HIS A 37 41.16 21.21 -34.70
CA HIS A 37 41.27 21.66 -36.08
C HIS A 37 41.78 20.58 -37.06
N GLN A 38 42.51 19.57 -36.57
CA GLN A 38 43.14 18.55 -37.42
C GLN A 38 42.21 17.37 -37.74
N ASP A 39 41.47 16.86 -36.77
CA ASP A 39 40.66 15.65 -36.89
C ASP A 39 39.14 15.91 -36.77
N GLN A 40 38.75 17.17 -36.53
CA GLN A 40 37.36 17.62 -36.34
C GLN A 40 36.66 16.87 -35.20
N ARG A 41 37.42 16.28 -34.27
CA ARG A 41 36.89 15.61 -33.08
C ARG A 41 36.80 16.58 -31.93
N CYS A 42 35.85 16.34 -31.04
CA CYS A 42 35.77 17.06 -29.78
C CYS A 42 37.00 16.81 -28.93
N THR A 43 37.35 17.81 -28.11
CA THR A 43 38.51 17.73 -27.22
C THR A 43 38.32 16.63 -26.18
N ARG A 44 39.33 16.47 -25.31
CA ARG A 44 39.32 15.41 -24.30
C ARG A 44 38.27 15.63 -23.21
N ASP A 45 37.77 16.85 -23.07
CA ASP A 45 36.76 17.18 -22.08
C ASP A 45 35.44 16.46 -22.37
N GLU A 46 34.75 16.04 -21.32
CA GLU A 46 33.58 15.16 -21.41
C GLU A 46 32.35 15.88 -20.90
N CYS A 47 31.20 15.65 -21.55
CA CYS A 47 29.95 16.29 -21.17
C CYS A 47 29.60 16.03 -19.70
N ASP A 48 29.21 17.05 -18.95
CA ASP A 48 28.68 16.97 -17.61
C ASP A 48 27.18 16.60 -17.65
N THR A 49 26.92 15.32 -17.93
CA THR A 49 25.59 14.84 -18.33
C THR A 49 24.62 14.75 -17.14
N TYR A 50 23.46 15.39 -17.28
CA TYR A 50 22.30 15.20 -16.41
C TYR A 50 21.02 14.98 -17.23
N PHE A 51 19.99 14.44 -16.60
CA PHE A 51 18.71 14.18 -17.24
C PHE A 51 17.61 15.13 -16.76
N ARG A 52 16.76 15.53 -17.71
CA ARG A 52 15.44 16.13 -17.46
C ARG A 52 14.36 15.17 -17.94
N VAL A 53 13.29 15.06 -17.15
CA VAL A 53 12.11 14.26 -17.49
C VAL A 53 10.88 15.13 -17.42
N CYS A 54 10.08 15.06 -18.49
CA CYS A 54 8.79 15.72 -18.59
C CYS A 54 7.71 14.65 -18.78
N LEU A 55 6.75 14.62 -17.85
CA LEU A 55 5.61 13.71 -17.91
C LEU A 55 4.33 14.51 -18.18
N LYS A 56 3.53 14.05 -19.13
CA LYS A 56 2.29 14.72 -19.51
C LYS A 56 1.24 13.76 -20.07
N GLU A 57 0.09 14.31 -20.44
CA GLU A 57 -1.02 13.56 -21.01
C GLU A 57 -0.62 12.82 -22.30
N TYR A 58 -1.33 11.74 -22.58
CA TYR A 58 -1.14 11.00 -23.81
C TYR A 58 -1.43 11.86 -25.03
N GLN A 59 -0.50 11.86 -25.98
CA GLN A 59 -0.63 12.52 -27.28
C GLN A 59 -0.34 11.48 -28.36
N THR A 60 -1.09 11.49 -29.45
CA THR A 60 -0.82 10.59 -30.60
C THR A 60 0.55 10.88 -31.21
N GLU A 61 0.89 12.17 -31.30
CA GLU A 61 2.21 12.67 -31.66
C GLU A 61 2.68 13.58 -30.55
N VAL A 62 3.83 13.27 -29.94
CA VAL A 62 4.32 13.98 -28.75
C VAL A 62 4.90 15.32 -29.15
N THR A 63 4.29 16.41 -28.68
CA THR A 63 4.89 17.74 -28.80
C THR A 63 6.03 17.88 -27.79
N THR A 64 7.21 18.32 -28.20
CA THR A 64 8.31 18.55 -27.26
C THR A 64 8.18 19.89 -26.53
N SER A 65 7.35 20.79 -27.06
CA SER A 65 6.96 22.05 -26.44
C SER A 65 5.71 21.90 -25.56
N GLY A 66 5.59 22.83 -24.60
CA GLY A 66 4.45 22.94 -23.70
C GLY A 66 4.73 22.47 -22.27
N PRO A 67 3.74 22.57 -21.37
CA PRO A 67 3.90 22.22 -19.97
C PRO A 67 3.90 20.71 -19.73
N CYS A 68 4.65 20.28 -18.72
CA CYS A 68 4.64 18.90 -18.21
C CYS A 68 3.46 18.73 -17.25
N THR A 69 2.27 18.45 -17.78
CA THR A 69 1.00 18.48 -17.03
C THR A 69 0.93 17.49 -15.87
N PHE A 70 1.69 16.39 -15.91
CA PHE A 70 1.80 15.43 -14.81
C PHE A 70 3.01 15.68 -13.91
N GLY A 71 3.88 16.62 -14.30
CA GLY A 71 5.07 17.02 -13.57
C GLY A 71 6.36 16.81 -14.36
N SER A 72 7.41 17.48 -13.90
CA SER A 72 8.77 17.34 -14.41
C SER A 72 9.76 17.32 -13.27
N ALA A 73 10.93 16.73 -13.53
CA ALA A 73 12.03 16.71 -12.58
C ALA A 73 13.35 16.48 -13.32
N ALA A 74 14.45 16.82 -12.67
CA ALA A 74 15.78 16.65 -13.19
C ALA A 74 16.69 15.93 -12.17
N THR A 75 17.74 15.31 -12.68
CA THR A 75 18.84 14.77 -11.87
C THR A 75 19.91 15.82 -11.65
N GLN A 76 20.79 15.58 -10.68
CA GLN A 76 22.11 16.21 -10.66
C GLN A 76 22.98 15.65 -11.80
N VAL A 77 24.13 16.27 -12.08
CA VAL A 77 25.14 15.71 -12.99
C VAL A 77 25.52 14.29 -12.54
N LEU A 78 25.41 13.33 -13.45
CA LEU A 78 25.58 11.90 -13.17
C LEU A 78 26.93 11.37 -13.65
N GLY A 79 27.50 11.96 -14.69
CA GLY A 79 28.80 11.56 -15.22
C GLY A 79 29.07 12.12 -16.61
N GLY A 80 30.16 11.61 -17.20
CA GLY A 80 30.66 11.97 -18.53
C GLY A 80 29.84 11.38 -19.68
N ASN A 81 30.52 11.16 -20.81
CA ASN A 81 29.93 10.64 -22.07
C ASN A 81 29.29 9.23 -21.98
N MET A 82 29.63 8.44 -20.96
CA MET A 82 29.11 7.06 -20.80
C MET A 82 29.16 6.63 -19.34
N PHE A 83 28.01 6.22 -18.79
CA PHE A 83 27.92 5.71 -17.42
C PHE A 83 26.73 4.75 -17.28
N SER A 84 26.95 3.65 -16.56
CA SER A 84 25.88 2.72 -16.21
C SER A 84 25.81 2.55 -14.70
N PHE A 85 24.57 2.44 -14.21
CA PHE A 85 24.22 2.15 -12.83
C PHE A 85 24.23 0.64 -12.55
N GLN A 86 24.27 -0.21 -13.58
CA GLN A 86 24.37 -1.66 -13.46
C GLN A 86 25.85 -2.10 -13.39
N GLY A 87 26.48 -2.06 -12.21
CA GLY A 87 27.82 -2.67 -12.09
C GLY A 87 28.64 -2.42 -10.82
N THR A 88 28.28 -1.50 -9.93
CA THR A 88 29.13 -1.22 -8.77
C THR A 88 28.83 -2.16 -7.61
N LYS A 89 29.63 -3.24 -7.49
CA LYS A 89 29.76 -4.06 -6.25
C LYS A 89 30.26 -3.27 -5.03
N SER A 90 30.54 -1.98 -5.21
CA SER A 90 30.88 -1.01 -4.19
C SER A 90 29.63 -0.22 -3.81
N ASN A 91 28.98 -0.65 -2.73
CA ASN A 91 27.89 0.02 -2.02
C ASN A 91 26.61 0.28 -2.87
N PRO A 92 25.72 -0.73 -3.02
CA PRO A 92 24.56 -0.69 -3.93
C PRO A 92 23.55 0.44 -3.64
N ASN A 93 23.60 1.05 -2.45
CA ASN A 93 22.59 2.03 -2.01
C ASN A 93 22.89 3.49 -2.38
N LYS A 94 24.11 3.84 -2.82
CA LYS A 94 24.48 5.26 -3.07
C LYS A 94 24.37 5.69 -4.53
N LEU A 95 24.64 4.80 -5.48
CA LEU A 95 24.65 5.13 -6.91
C LEU A 95 23.29 4.90 -7.58
N ASP A 96 22.53 3.88 -7.14
CA ASP A 96 21.20 3.55 -7.67
C ASP A 96 20.13 4.62 -7.34
N GLU A 97 20.42 5.49 -6.35
CA GLU A 97 19.58 6.65 -6.00
C GLU A 97 19.97 7.94 -6.77
N ALA A 98 21.20 8.05 -7.28
CA ALA A 98 21.65 9.28 -7.96
C ALA A 98 20.95 9.48 -9.32
N GLY A 99 20.77 8.39 -10.08
CA GLY A 99 20.06 8.40 -11.37
C GLY A 99 18.54 8.34 -11.25
N LYS A 100 17.98 8.47 -10.04
CA LYS A 100 16.56 8.25 -9.76
C LYS A 100 15.79 9.56 -9.71
N ILE A 101 14.72 9.63 -10.49
CA ILE A 101 13.80 10.76 -10.53
C ILE A 101 12.47 10.35 -9.89
N LEU A 102 11.89 11.24 -9.08
CA LEU A 102 10.58 11.09 -8.46
C LEU A 102 9.66 12.23 -8.91
N ILE A 103 8.56 11.90 -9.58
CA ILE A 103 7.51 12.86 -9.95
C ILE A 103 6.24 12.49 -9.16
N PRO A 104 5.93 13.19 -8.06
CA PRO A 104 4.71 12.95 -7.29
C PRO A 104 3.48 13.49 -8.03
N PHE A 105 2.35 12.79 -7.92
CA PHE A 105 1.07 13.24 -8.46
C PHE A 105 -0.03 13.23 -7.40
N GLN A 106 -0.99 14.16 -7.55
CA GLN A 106 -2.17 14.26 -6.68
C GLN A 106 -3.52 14.01 -7.36
N PHE A 107 -3.49 13.65 -8.64
CA PHE A 107 -4.66 13.30 -9.45
C PHE A 107 -4.81 11.78 -9.59
N ALA A 108 -6.01 11.32 -9.95
CA ALA A 108 -6.24 9.92 -10.24
C ALA A 108 -5.41 9.47 -11.47
N TRP A 109 -4.53 8.49 -11.30
CA TRP A 109 -3.62 8.06 -12.35
C TRP A 109 -4.39 7.59 -13.60
N LEU A 110 -4.11 8.22 -14.75
CA LEU A 110 -4.87 8.02 -15.99
C LEU A 110 -4.46 6.77 -16.77
N ARG A 111 -3.39 6.09 -16.34
CA ARG A 111 -2.73 4.94 -17.01
C ARG A 111 -2.00 5.30 -18.29
N THR A 112 -2.60 6.11 -19.15
CA THR A 112 -1.98 6.61 -20.38
C THR A 112 -1.10 7.82 -20.09
N PHE A 113 0.03 7.91 -20.77
CA PHE A 113 0.99 9.00 -20.58
C PHE A 113 1.82 9.24 -21.85
N SER A 114 2.39 10.45 -21.92
CA SER A 114 3.55 10.76 -22.76
C SER A 114 4.72 11.12 -21.85
N LEU A 115 5.89 10.58 -22.16
CA LEU A 115 7.14 10.80 -21.45
C LEU A 115 8.16 11.38 -22.43
N ILE A 116 8.81 12.46 -22.02
CA ILE A 116 9.96 13.03 -22.72
C ILE A 116 11.15 12.90 -21.77
N VAL A 117 12.22 12.29 -22.27
CA VAL A 117 13.49 12.12 -21.57
C VAL A 117 14.56 12.85 -22.35
N GLU A 118 15.30 13.72 -21.68
CA GLU A 118 16.34 14.54 -22.29
C GLU A 118 17.64 14.38 -21.52
N ALA A 119 18.72 14.14 -22.26
CA ALA A 119 20.08 14.24 -21.75
C ALA A 119 20.63 15.63 -22.09
N TRP A 120 21.20 16.30 -21.09
CA TRP A 120 21.68 17.66 -21.16
C TRP A 120 23.11 17.74 -20.65
N ASP A 121 23.88 18.63 -21.24
CA ASP A 121 25.19 19.03 -20.74
C ASP A 121 25.07 20.18 -19.74
N TRP A 122 25.98 20.23 -18.76
CA TRP A 122 25.93 21.24 -17.69
C TRP A 122 27.14 22.17 -17.74
N ASP A 123 26.88 23.43 -18.12
CA ASP A 123 27.88 24.48 -18.08
C ASP A 123 27.75 25.34 -16.82
N ASN A 124 28.89 25.63 -16.17
CA ASN A 124 28.97 26.56 -15.04
C ASN A 124 28.86 28.05 -15.47
N SER A 125 28.46 28.31 -16.71
CA SER A 125 28.33 29.67 -17.25
C SER A 125 26.86 30.04 -17.43
N THR A 126 26.48 31.22 -16.94
CA THR A 126 25.14 31.79 -17.16
C THR A 126 25.03 32.36 -18.59
N GLN A 127 25.19 31.53 -19.62
CA GLN A 127 24.88 31.97 -20.99
C GLN A 127 23.38 31.89 -21.23
N ASN A 128 22.77 33.08 -21.25
CA ASN A 128 21.42 33.36 -21.72
C ASN A 128 21.36 33.17 -23.25
N ASN A 129 20.48 32.28 -23.74
CA ASN A 129 19.22 32.67 -24.42
C ASN A 129 18.55 31.54 -25.22
N ASN A 130 19.24 30.41 -25.46
CA ASN A 130 18.63 29.23 -26.07
C ASN A 130 18.98 28.00 -25.24
N ASP A 131 18.09 27.62 -24.33
CA ASP A 131 18.30 26.44 -23.48
C ASP A 131 18.60 25.18 -24.30
N GLU A 132 18.18 25.08 -25.58
CA GLU A 132 18.40 23.91 -26.45
C GLU A 132 19.84 23.69 -26.93
N GLU A 133 20.75 24.66 -26.79
CA GLU A 133 22.13 24.53 -27.28
C GLU A 133 22.90 23.42 -26.54
N LEU A 134 22.60 23.18 -25.25
CA LEU A 134 23.25 22.14 -24.44
C LEU A 134 22.54 20.77 -24.49
N LEU A 135 21.55 20.60 -25.37
CA LEU A 135 20.80 19.34 -25.47
C LEU A 135 21.70 18.29 -26.13
N ILE A 136 21.94 17.17 -25.46
CA ILE A 136 22.70 16.03 -26.02
C ILE A 136 21.76 15.15 -26.85
N GLU A 137 20.64 14.74 -26.27
CA GLU A 137 19.71 13.81 -26.90
C GLU A 137 18.31 13.93 -26.28
N ARG A 138 17.27 13.77 -27.11
CA ARG A 138 15.87 13.82 -26.67
C ARG A 138 15.12 12.62 -27.21
N GLY A 139 14.46 11.89 -26.33
CA GLY A 139 13.56 10.80 -26.71
C GLY A 139 12.16 10.99 -26.16
N THR A 140 11.18 10.49 -26.91
CA THR A 140 9.77 10.51 -26.52
C THR A 140 9.19 9.10 -26.50
N HIS A 141 8.30 8.85 -25.54
CA HIS A 141 7.60 7.58 -25.43
C HIS A 141 6.16 7.81 -25.00
N THR A 142 5.22 7.10 -25.62
CA THR A 142 3.81 7.09 -25.20
C THR A 142 3.38 5.67 -24.90
N GLY A 143 2.51 5.51 -23.90
CA GLY A 143 2.12 4.17 -23.51
C GLY A 143 1.10 4.14 -22.39
N MET A 144 0.88 2.93 -21.88
CA MET A 144 0.03 2.66 -20.73
C MET A 144 0.83 1.93 -19.65
N ILE A 145 0.75 2.42 -18.42
CA ILE A 145 1.35 1.77 -17.26
C ILE A 145 0.37 1.74 -16.10
N ASN A 146 0.24 0.57 -15.47
CA ASN A 146 -0.52 0.42 -14.23
C ASN A 146 0.42 0.63 -13.02
N PRO A 147 -0.09 1.13 -11.89
CA PRO A 147 0.66 1.13 -10.64
C PRO A 147 1.09 -0.29 -10.26
N GLY A 148 2.33 -0.44 -9.78
CA GLY A 148 2.90 -1.71 -9.39
C GLY A 148 4.38 -1.62 -9.02
N ASP A 149 4.92 -2.72 -8.49
CA ASP A 149 6.32 -2.79 -8.07
C ASP A 149 7.29 -3.07 -9.22
N SER A 150 6.79 -3.65 -10.31
CA SER A 150 7.57 -4.03 -11.47
C SER A 150 8.06 -2.79 -12.24
N TRP A 151 9.32 -2.85 -12.62
CA TRP A 151 9.94 -1.88 -13.51
C TRP A 151 9.66 -2.25 -14.96
N GLN A 152 9.39 -1.24 -15.80
CA GLN A 152 9.37 -1.36 -17.24
C GLN A 152 10.58 -0.66 -17.83
N THR A 153 11.31 -1.34 -18.71
CA THR A 153 12.55 -0.82 -19.31
C THR A 153 12.29 -0.37 -20.73
N PHE A 154 12.87 0.76 -21.08
CA PHE A 154 12.76 1.44 -22.37
C PHE A 154 14.15 1.81 -22.85
N THR A 155 14.28 2.01 -24.16
CA THR A 155 15.55 2.40 -24.79
C THR A 155 15.24 3.46 -25.84
N ILE A 156 15.99 4.54 -25.79
CA ILE A 156 16.08 5.57 -26.82
C ILE A 156 17.40 5.32 -27.53
N ASP A 157 17.32 4.90 -28.79
CA ASP A 157 18.47 4.77 -29.67
C ASP A 157 18.51 6.02 -30.55
N GLY A 158 19.07 7.10 -29.99
CA GLY A 158 19.18 8.39 -30.66
C GLY A 158 20.39 8.49 -31.59
N THR A 159 20.53 9.62 -32.28
CA THR A 159 21.61 9.84 -33.25
C THR A 159 22.94 10.20 -32.59
N THR A 160 22.86 10.79 -31.40
CA THR A 160 23.99 11.30 -30.62
C THR A 160 24.29 10.37 -29.46
N ALA A 161 23.25 9.93 -28.75
CA ALA A 161 23.39 9.06 -27.59
C ALA A 161 22.32 7.97 -27.53
N ARG A 162 22.62 6.93 -26.76
CA ARG A 162 21.65 5.90 -26.41
C ARG A 162 21.36 5.95 -24.91
N ILE A 163 20.08 6.05 -24.58
CA ILE A 163 19.56 6.18 -23.22
C ILE A 163 18.71 4.95 -22.94
N VAL A 164 19.07 4.18 -21.91
CA VAL A 164 18.25 3.06 -21.42
C VAL A 164 17.64 3.52 -20.12
N TYR A 165 16.32 3.42 -19.93
CA TYR A 165 15.73 3.84 -18.67
C TYR A 165 14.59 2.93 -18.25
N ARG A 166 14.37 2.84 -16.95
CA ARG A 166 13.27 2.09 -16.35
C ARG A 166 12.31 3.02 -15.64
N ILE A 167 11.02 2.78 -15.81
CA ILE A 167 9.95 3.50 -15.09
C ILE A 167 9.05 2.53 -14.34
N ARG A 168 8.45 3.02 -13.25
CA ARG A 168 7.29 2.40 -12.59
C ARG A 168 6.45 3.45 -11.89
N VAL A 169 5.16 3.19 -11.79
CA VAL A 169 4.22 4.00 -11.01
C VAL A 169 3.95 3.27 -9.71
N ARG A 170 4.06 3.94 -8.56
CA ARG A 170 3.62 3.41 -7.27
C ARG A 170 2.58 4.32 -6.66
N CYS A 171 1.60 3.72 -5.99
CA CYS A 171 0.73 4.46 -5.10
C CYS A 171 1.50 4.75 -3.80
N ASP A 172 1.17 5.87 -3.15
CA ASP A 172 1.65 6.13 -1.80
C ASP A 172 1.02 5.17 -0.79
N GLU A 173 1.58 5.18 0.42
CA GLU A 173 1.12 4.33 1.49
C GLU A 173 -0.39 4.51 1.75
N ASN A 174 -1.10 3.40 1.93
CA ASN A 174 -2.56 3.36 2.11
C ASN A 174 -3.40 3.76 0.89
N TYR A 175 -2.79 4.07 -0.27
CA TYR A 175 -3.49 4.32 -1.51
C TYR A 175 -3.40 3.11 -2.44
N TYR A 176 -4.54 2.74 -3.02
CA TYR A 176 -4.69 1.51 -3.79
C TYR A 176 -5.46 1.71 -5.09
N GLY A 177 -5.51 0.62 -5.87
CA GLY A 177 -6.20 0.57 -7.15
C GLY A 177 -5.36 1.09 -8.31
N ASN A 178 -5.84 0.85 -9.52
CA ASN A 178 -5.14 1.23 -10.75
C ASN A 178 -5.01 2.74 -10.98
N LYS A 179 -5.75 3.55 -10.20
CA LYS A 179 -5.73 5.02 -10.23
C LYS A 179 -5.03 5.63 -9.00
N CYS A 180 -4.55 4.81 -8.07
CA CYS A 180 -4.01 5.22 -6.76
C CYS A 180 -4.94 6.13 -5.93
N ASN A 181 -6.25 6.17 -6.21
CA ASN A 181 -7.18 7.13 -5.61
C ASN A 181 -8.08 6.51 -4.52
N LYS A 182 -7.83 5.26 -4.14
CA LYS A 182 -8.63 4.56 -3.12
C LYS A 182 -7.83 4.46 -1.82
N LEU A 183 -8.20 5.29 -0.84
CA LEU A 183 -7.59 5.28 0.48
C LEU A 183 -8.14 4.10 1.31
N CYS A 184 -7.26 3.31 1.89
CA CYS A 184 -7.57 2.30 2.88
C CYS A 184 -6.44 2.24 3.91
N VAL A 185 -6.70 2.70 5.13
CA VAL A 185 -5.75 2.62 6.24
C VAL A 185 -6.16 1.42 7.10
N PRO A 186 -5.32 0.37 7.22
CA PRO A 186 -5.62 -0.77 8.09
C PRO A 186 -5.95 -0.30 9.50
N ARG A 187 -6.93 -0.95 10.14
CA ARG A 187 -7.44 -0.55 11.44
C ARG A 187 -7.85 -1.76 12.26
N ASP A 188 -7.52 -1.73 13.54
CA ASP A 188 -7.93 -2.74 14.52
C ASP A 188 -8.25 -2.05 15.85
N ASP A 189 -9.40 -1.38 15.88
CA ASP A 189 -9.89 -0.65 17.05
C ASP A 189 -11.42 -0.63 17.07
N TYR A 190 -12.02 0.10 18.02
CA TYR A 190 -13.48 0.22 18.16
C TYR A 190 -14.23 0.65 16.87
N PHE A 191 -13.56 1.36 15.95
CA PHE A 191 -14.14 1.83 14.70
C PHE A 191 -13.98 0.84 13.54
N GLY A 192 -13.32 -0.31 13.74
CA GLY A 192 -13.29 -1.38 12.75
C GLY A 192 -12.06 -2.28 12.88
N HIS A 193 -12.22 -3.51 12.38
CA HIS A 193 -11.23 -4.57 12.46
C HIS A 193 -10.98 -5.14 11.05
N TYR A 194 -10.10 -4.47 10.28
CA TYR A 194 -9.84 -4.83 8.89
C TYR A 194 -8.41 -4.54 8.44
N ARG A 195 -7.97 -5.32 7.45
CA ARG A 195 -6.79 -5.06 6.64
C ARG A 195 -7.20 -4.60 5.23
N CYS A 196 -6.25 -4.03 4.50
CA CYS A 196 -6.47 -3.56 3.13
C CYS A 196 -5.86 -4.54 2.13
N GLU A 197 -6.59 -4.87 1.08
CA GLU A 197 -6.07 -5.61 -0.07
C GLU A 197 -5.42 -4.69 -1.11
N PRO A 198 -4.64 -5.23 -2.08
CA PRO A 198 -4.09 -4.44 -3.20
C PRO A 198 -5.15 -3.70 -4.03
N SER A 199 -6.39 -4.17 -4.02
CA SER A 199 -7.56 -3.51 -4.62
C SER A 199 -8.08 -2.31 -3.81
N GLY A 200 -7.52 -2.08 -2.62
CA GLY A 200 -8.00 -1.15 -1.60
C GLY A 200 -9.29 -1.61 -0.90
N ALA A 201 -9.77 -2.82 -1.16
CA ALA A 201 -10.92 -3.36 -0.44
C ALA A 201 -10.55 -3.63 1.03
N GLN A 202 -11.48 -3.28 1.92
CA GLN A 202 -11.39 -3.66 3.32
C GLN A 202 -11.73 -5.15 3.45
N VAL A 203 -10.86 -5.89 4.09
CA VAL A 203 -11.07 -7.30 4.41
C VAL A 203 -11.05 -7.44 5.91
N CYS A 204 -12.18 -7.89 6.46
CA CYS A 204 -12.33 -8.05 7.89
C CYS A 204 -11.28 -9.01 8.44
N LEU A 205 -10.78 -8.69 9.63
CA LEU A 205 -9.94 -9.60 10.40
C LEU A 205 -10.75 -10.83 10.79
N GLU A 206 -10.03 -11.91 11.11
CA GLU A 206 -10.67 -13.17 11.50
C GLU A 206 -11.63 -12.95 12.67
N GLY A 207 -12.85 -13.47 12.53
CA GLY A 207 -13.90 -13.29 13.53
C GLY A 207 -14.70 -11.98 13.42
N TRP A 208 -14.45 -11.12 12.43
CA TRP A 208 -15.21 -9.89 12.19
C TRP A 208 -15.95 -9.93 10.86
N MET A 209 -17.09 -9.23 10.78
CA MET A 209 -17.94 -9.14 9.59
C MET A 209 -18.66 -7.79 9.47
N GLY A 210 -19.41 -7.64 8.38
CA GLY A 210 -20.13 -6.40 8.01
C GLY A 210 -19.31 -5.52 7.06
N SER A 211 -19.96 -4.52 6.47
CA SER A 211 -19.30 -3.59 5.53
C SER A 211 -18.13 -2.84 6.15
N ASP A 212 -18.21 -2.56 7.45
CA ASP A 212 -17.24 -1.78 8.21
C ASP A 212 -16.34 -2.66 9.11
N CYS A 213 -16.53 -3.98 9.07
CA CYS A 213 -15.84 -4.94 9.94
C CYS A 213 -15.91 -4.59 11.44
N LYS A 214 -17.09 -4.13 11.90
CA LYS A 214 -17.38 -3.80 13.30
C LYS A 214 -18.22 -4.86 14.01
N THR A 215 -18.79 -5.82 13.27
CA THR A 215 -19.66 -6.83 13.84
C THR A 215 -18.85 -8.08 14.14
N ALA A 216 -18.76 -8.46 15.41
CA ALA A 216 -18.12 -9.70 15.80
C ALA A 216 -18.95 -10.91 15.33
N ILE A 217 -18.27 -11.94 14.85
CA ILE A 217 -18.86 -13.24 14.52
C ILE A 217 -18.97 -14.03 15.82
N CYS A 218 -20.20 -14.27 16.27
CA CYS A 218 -20.46 -14.97 17.53
C CYS A 218 -20.08 -16.45 17.45
N LYS A 219 -19.95 -17.09 18.63
CA LYS A 219 -19.74 -18.53 18.72
C LYS A 219 -20.79 -19.29 17.89
N GLN A 220 -20.34 -20.32 17.16
CA GLN A 220 -21.23 -21.18 16.38
C GLN A 220 -22.33 -21.77 17.27
N GLY A 221 -23.59 -21.65 16.84
CA GLY A 221 -24.76 -22.06 17.63
C GLY A 221 -25.36 -20.98 18.55
N CYS A 222 -24.82 -19.76 18.57
CA CYS A 222 -25.45 -18.63 19.26
C CYS A 222 -26.79 -18.27 18.58
N ASN A 223 -27.87 -18.18 19.36
CA ASN A 223 -29.15 -17.69 18.86
C ASN A 223 -29.11 -16.15 18.77
N LEU A 224 -28.99 -15.62 17.56
CA LEU A 224 -28.90 -14.18 17.31
C LEU A 224 -30.19 -13.39 17.64
N LEU A 225 -31.31 -14.07 17.93
CA LEU A 225 -32.55 -13.42 18.40
C LEU A 225 -32.50 -13.10 19.91
N HIS A 226 -31.75 -13.88 20.69
CA HIS A 226 -31.70 -13.80 22.15
C HIS A 226 -30.28 -13.65 22.71
N GLY A 227 -29.27 -13.57 21.83
CA GLY A 227 -27.87 -13.47 22.20
C GLY A 227 -27.11 -12.53 21.27
N SER A 228 -26.04 -11.98 21.81
CA SER A 228 -25.12 -11.05 21.14
C SER A 228 -23.68 -11.41 21.47
N CYS A 229 -22.72 -10.81 20.77
CA CYS A 229 -21.31 -10.91 21.10
C CYS A 229 -20.60 -9.60 20.74
N SER A 230 -19.79 -9.10 21.67
CA SER A 230 -18.92 -7.93 21.42
C SER A 230 -17.50 -8.32 21.04
N VAL A 231 -17.13 -9.58 21.27
CA VAL A 231 -15.83 -10.16 20.94
C VAL A 231 -16.07 -11.43 20.11
N PRO A 232 -15.29 -11.66 19.04
CA PRO A 232 -15.45 -12.85 18.21
C PRO A 232 -15.37 -14.15 19.01
N GLY A 233 -16.20 -15.13 18.66
CA GLY A 233 -16.20 -16.45 19.30
C GLY A 233 -16.83 -16.51 20.70
N ASN A 234 -17.33 -15.39 21.23
CA ASN A 234 -18.10 -15.35 22.48
C ASN A 234 -19.63 -15.38 22.20
N ALA A 235 -20.44 -15.61 23.23
CA ALA A 235 -21.88 -15.43 23.21
C ALA A 235 -22.37 -14.98 24.60
N SER A 236 -23.11 -13.87 24.64
CA SER A 236 -23.86 -13.37 25.80
C SER A 236 -25.35 -13.39 25.51
N VAL A 237 -26.15 -13.95 26.41
CA VAL A 237 -27.62 -13.97 26.29
C VAL A 237 -28.19 -12.66 26.84
N THR A 238 -29.06 -11.99 26.09
CA THR A 238 -29.83 -10.83 26.56
C THR A 238 -31.16 -11.32 27.14
N THR A 239 -31.24 -11.49 28.46
CA THR A 239 -32.52 -11.74 29.13
C THR A 239 -33.29 -10.43 29.27
N ALA A 240 -34.32 -10.23 28.45
CA ALA A 240 -35.30 -9.16 28.66
C ALA A 240 -36.20 -9.55 29.85
N GLY A 241 -35.77 -9.21 31.06
CA GLY A 241 -36.48 -9.43 32.32
C GLY A 241 -35.74 -8.72 33.46
N ARG A 242 -36.46 -8.29 34.50
CA ARG A 242 -36.03 -7.34 35.56
C ARG A 242 -34.71 -7.61 36.31
N ASP A 243 -34.01 -8.69 36.02
CA ASP A 243 -32.73 -9.06 36.65
C ASP A 243 -31.68 -9.34 35.55
N SER A 244 -30.71 -8.45 35.38
CA SER A 244 -29.66 -8.56 34.38
C SER A 244 -28.67 -9.70 34.73
N PHE A 245 -28.70 -10.80 33.97
CA PHE A 245 -27.67 -11.85 33.99
C PHE A 245 -26.93 -11.86 32.64
N VAL A 246 -25.60 -11.76 32.68
CA VAL A 246 -24.75 -12.06 31.53
C VAL A 246 -24.37 -13.54 31.61
N MET A 247 -25.08 -14.41 30.88
CA MET A 247 -24.67 -15.81 30.72
C MET A 247 -23.66 -15.89 29.58
N SER A 248 -22.41 -16.26 29.87
CA SER A 248 -21.47 -16.74 28.86
C SER A 248 -21.93 -18.13 28.39
N ALA A 249 -22.38 -18.19 27.14
CA ALA A 249 -22.59 -19.35 26.29
C ALA A 249 -22.96 -20.69 26.98
N CYS A 250 -24.25 -21.05 27.00
CA CYS A 250 -24.65 -22.47 26.97
C CYS A 250 -25.45 -22.72 25.69
N SER A 251 -25.05 -23.73 24.92
CA SER A 251 -25.81 -24.25 23.77
C SER A 251 -27.00 -25.03 24.32
N ILE A 252 -28.01 -24.32 24.82
CA ILE A 252 -29.18 -24.96 25.39
C ILE A 252 -30.05 -25.45 24.23
N ARG A 253 -30.02 -26.75 23.95
CA ARG A 253 -31.15 -27.41 23.31
C ARG A 253 -32.20 -27.59 24.41
N ASP A 254 -33.36 -26.99 24.19
CA ASP A 254 -34.55 -27.06 25.02
C ASP A 254 -34.42 -26.51 26.46
N VAL A 255 -34.73 -25.21 26.63
CA VAL A 255 -35.04 -24.64 27.96
C VAL A 255 -36.49 -24.97 28.28
N SER A 256 -36.75 -25.89 29.21
CA SER A 256 -38.06 -25.98 29.86
C SER A 256 -38.06 -25.08 31.10
N THR A 257 -38.86 -24.01 31.09
CA THR A 257 -39.10 -23.17 32.27
C THR A 257 -40.14 -23.85 33.18
N GLY A 258 -39.76 -24.10 34.43
CA GLY A 258 -40.69 -24.54 35.48
C GLY A 258 -41.10 -23.37 36.39
N PRO A 259 -42.22 -23.48 37.13
CA PRO A 259 -42.66 -22.44 38.05
C PRO A 259 -41.64 -22.22 39.16
N ALA A 260 -41.31 -20.96 39.42
CA ALA A 260 -40.35 -20.55 40.46
C ALA A 260 -40.89 -20.83 41.86
N ALA A 261 -40.06 -21.40 42.74
CA ALA A 261 -40.42 -21.68 44.13
C ALA A 261 -40.35 -20.43 45.04
N SER A 262 -39.76 -19.31 44.58
CA SER A 262 -39.66 -18.05 45.32
C SER A 262 -39.38 -16.85 44.39
N PRO A 263 -39.66 -15.59 44.82
CA PRO A 263 -39.29 -14.40 44.07
C PRO A 263 -37.76 -14.28 43.96
N GLY A 264 -37.24 -14.05 42.76
CA GLY A 264 -35.81 -13.83 42.52
C GLY A 264 -34.94 -15.09 42.31
N SER A 265 -35.53 -16.27 42.11
CA SER A 265 -34.78 -17.48 41.73
C SER A 265 -35.32 -18.09 40.43
N ALA A 266 -34.42 -18.42 39.50
CA ALA A 266 -34.71 -19.25 38.33
C ALA A 266 -33.97 -20.58 38.47
N THR A 267 -34.69 -21.70 38.37
CA THR A 267 -34.08 -23.03 38.33
C THR A 267 -33.89 -23.45 36.88
N VAL A 268 -32.65 -23.43 36.39
CA VAL A 268 -32.31 -23.96 35.05
C VAL A 268 -31.88 -25.40 35.23
N ARG A 269 -32.69 -26.36 34.75
CA ARG A 269 -32.26 -27.77 34.63
C ARG A 269 -31.66 -27.96 33.24
N GLY A 270 -30.33 -28.01 33.16
CA GLY A 270 -29.63 -28.45 31.96
C GLY A 270 -29.44 -29.98 32.00
N THR A 271 -29.81 -30.67 30.92
CA THR A 271 -29.29 -32.01 30.65
C THR A 271 -27.99 -31.85 29.85
N GLY A 272 -26.84 -31.87 30.53
CA GLY A 272 -25.51 -31.72 29.92
C GLY A 272 -24.69 -30.57 30.50
N GLU A 273 -23.35 -30.75 30.45
CA GLU A 273 -22.22 -30.02 31.07
C GLU A 273 -22.46 -28.72 31.86
N ALA A 274 -21.75 -28.64 33.00
CA ALA A 274 -21.81 -27.58 34.00
C ALA A 274 -21.60 -26.17 33.42
N CYS A 275 -22.65 -25.33 33.45
CA CYS A 275 -22.54 -23.90 33.15
C CYS A 275 -22.01 -23.14 34.40
N SER A 276 -20.99 -22.30 34.25
CA SER A 276 -20.56 -21.36 35.30
C SER A 276 -21.28 -20.02 35.15
N VAL A 277 -22.13 -19.67 36.12
CA VAL A 277 -22.85 -18.38 36.16
C VAL A 277 -22.08 -17.42 37.08
N LYS A 278 -21.62 -16.28 36.55
CA LYS A 278 -21.01 -15.22 37.37
C LYS A 278 -21.99 -14.05 37.48
N LYS A 279 -22.57 -13.88 38.67
CA LYS A 279 -23.45 -12.75 38.99
C LYS A 279 -22.57 -11.52 39.23
N LEU A 280 -22.69 -10.49 38.41
CA LEU A 280 -22.17 -9.15 38.71
C LEU A 280 -23.35 -8.33 39.25
N LEU A 281 -23.47 -8.25 40.57
CA LEU A 281 -24.38 -7.31 41.22
C LEU A 281 -23.73 -5.93 41.32
N PRO A 282 -24.51 -4.84 41.38
CA PRO A 282 -23.98 -3.54 41.79
C PRO A 282 -23.42 -3.66 43.21
N ALA A 283 -22.27 -3.03 43.45
CA ALA A 283 -21.75 -2.86 44.79
C ALA A 283 -22.81 -2.11 45.63
N GLU A 284 -23.38 -2.78 46.63
CA GLU A 284 -23.46 -2.39 48.04
C GLU A 284 -24.09 -3.55 48.83
N ASP A 285 -23.56 -3.81 50.01
CA ASP A 285 -23.97 -4.77 51.03
C ASP A 285 -23.79 -6.29 50.76
N SER A 286 -22.57 -6.72 51.13
CA SER A 286 -22.15 -7.99 51.72
C SER A 286 -23.12 -9.18 51.74
N PHE A 287 -22.89 -10.17 50.86
CA PHE A 287 -23.16 -11.58 51.15
C PHE A 287 -22.08 -12.48 50.53
N THR A 288 -21.54 -13.40 51.34
CA THR A 288 -20.55 -14.40 50.98
C THR A 288 -21.20 -15.50 50.11
N ALA A 289 -20.65 -15.76 48.92
CA ALA A 289 -21.07 -16.90 48.11
C ALA A 289 -20.44 -18.19 48.65
N VAL A 290 -21.27 -19.19 48.97
CA VAL A 290 -20.81 -20.56 49.24
C VAL A 290 -20.83 -21.32 47.92
N LEU A 291 -19.64 -21.72 47.45
CA LEU A 291 -19.50 -22.70 46.38
C LEU A 291 -19.87 -24.08 46.96
N SER A 292 -20.97 -24.68 46.51
CA SER A 292 -21.14 -26.13 46.69
C SER A 292 -20.60 -26.83 45.45
N GLU A 293 -19.36 -27.33 45.52
CA GLU A 293 -18.94 -28.42 44.63
C GLU A 293 -19.78 -29.65 44.97
N GLN A 294 -20.67 -30.07 44.07
CA GLN A 294 -21.16 -31.45 44.08
C GLN A 294 -20.48 -32.20 42.94
N SER A 295 -19.39 -32.87 43.29
CA SER A 295 -18.73 -33.88 42.48
C SER A 295 -19.64 -35.10 42.38
N PHE A 296 -20.25 -35.35 41.21
CA PHE A 296 -20.87 -36.64 40.92
C PHE A 296 -19.82 -37.56 40.28
N GLY A 297 -19.47 -38.61 41.01
CA GLY A 297 -18.50 -39.62 40.62
C GLY A 297 -18.89 -40.39 39.37
N HIS A 298 -17.88 -40.65 38.54
CA HIS A 298 -17.90 -41.55 37.40
C HIS A 298 -18.28 -42.98 37.82
N LEU A 299 -19.28 -43.58 37.16
CA LEU A 299 -19.43 -45.04 37.09
C LEU A 299 -18.68 -45.53 35.84
N ILE A 300 -17.53 -46.18 36.05
CA ILE A 300 -16.82 -46.96 35.03
C ILE A 300 -17.20 -48.45 35.18
N PRO A 301 -17.39 -49.20 34.08
CA PRO A 301 -17.70 -50.63 34.14
C PRO A 301 -16.44 -51.46 34.43
N GLY A 302 -16.54 -52.45 35.31
CA GLY A 302 -15.47 -53.42 35.60
C GLY A 302 -15.94 -54.85 35.39
N ALA A 303 -15.25 -55.57 34.51
CA ALA A 303 -15.43 -56.99 34.24
C ALA A 303 -14.57 -57.87 35.19
N ALA A 304 -15.19 -58.98 35.64
CA ALA A 304 -14.67 -60.31 35.98
C ALA A 304 -13.50 -60.58 36.96
N SER A 305 -13.82 -61.51 37.88
CA SER A 305 -13.05 -62.68 38.38
C SER A 305 -12.34 -62.60 39.74
N SER A 306 -12.91 -63.36 40.69
CA SER A 306 -12.28 -64.49 41.40
C SER A 306 -13.36 -65.38 42.00
#